data_AF-A0A956KJ91-F1
#
_entry.id   AF-A0A956KJ91-F1
#
_cell.length_a   1.000
_cell.length_b   1.000
_cell.length_c   1.000
_cell.angle_alpha   90.00
_cell.angle_beta   90.00
_cell.angle_gamma   90.00
#
_symmetry.space_group_name_H-M   'P 1'
#
loop_
_entity.id
_entity.type
_entity.pdbx_description
1 polymer ?
#
loop_
_entity_poly.entity_id
_entity_poly.type
_entity_poly.pdbx_seq_one_letter_code
_entity_poly.pdbx_strand_id
1 'polypeptide(L)'
;AFYSALGDRGLDELIAKRHHFGFSVAIAWTDNRPFELLLTYLLQGLDLNDLEITVIASAARAADGETAYLSSSLAGQACMASGSLPPMVPTYVQNRRLLDGGLTRDVPTAVLTSAGAELIIGVQPIPRVNPQRTVPRKLLVPPALRKLAVVNYPGRMFDYYRAYLMLFRQAARSDEPNADVIYEATTKHSHASLFLQAKRVAEDAVGSPALERAVEDSAAEWRRMLLRPPGRIILEQDSGKFILGNSSVIPLEGRRHADSEWIPPHSRAIVHQIAEFVARHGHIDLQACLCVPEDESEAKIQRWLELLDQTLDGEDCLQRRFERDVRRDPEARRVYLELGVIPRA
;
A
#
# COMPACT_ATOMS: atom_id res chain seq x y z
N ALA A 1 9.82 -1.64 2.75
CA ALA A 1 10.52 -0.85 3.77
C ALA A 1 11.83 -0.25 3.26
N PHE A 2 12.90 -1.02 3.00
CA PHE A 2 14.20 -0.46 2.60
C PHE A 2 14.16 0.48 1.39
N TYR A 3 13.56 0.04 0.28
CA TYR A 3 13.39 0.89 -0.91
C TYR A 3 12.58 2.14 -0.60
N SER A 4 11.50 1.99 0.17
CA SER A 4 10.63 3.10 0.53
C SER A 4 11.27 4.12 1.49
N ALA A 5 12.27 3.71 2.28
CA ALA A 5 12.95 4.58 3.22
C ALA A 5 14.11 5.33 2.56
N LEU A 6 14.84 4.66 1.66
CA LEU A 6 16.16 5.10 1.19
C LEU A 6 16.35 4.96 -0.34
N GLY A 7 15.29 4.68 -1.09
CA GLY A 7 15.34 4.41 -2.53
C GLY A 7 16.25 3.22 -2.87
N ASP A 8 16.95 3.33 -4.01
CA ASP A 8 17.90 2.33 -4.49
C ASP A 8 19.03 2.06 -3.48
N ARG A 9 19.50 3.10 -2.78
CA ARG A 9 20.52 2.96 -1.75
C ARG A 9 20.07 2.02 -0.63
N GLY A 10 18.80 2.05 -0.26
CA GLY A 10 18.24 1.13 0.74
C GLY A 10 18.31 -0.33 0.30
N LEU A 11 18.01 -0.59 -0.98
CA LEU A 11 18.13 -1.93 -1.55
C LEU A 11 19.59 -2.38 -1.63
N ASP A 12 20.50 -1.50 -2.03
CA ASP A 12 21.93 -1.79 -2.07
C ASP A 12 22.47 -2.12 -0.67
N GLU A 13 22.07 -1.36 0.36
CA GLU A 13 22.44 -1.64 1.75
C GLU A 13 21.89 -2.99 2.21
N LEU A 14 20.64 -3.33 1.87
CA LEU A 14 20.05 -4.63 2.16
C LEU A 14 20.85 -5.78 1.51
N ILE A 15 21.20 -5.65 0.23
CA ILE A 15 21.94 -6.66 -0.53
C ILE A 15 23.38 -6.80 -0.01
N ALA A 16 24.04 -5.68 0.30
CA ALA A 16 25.39 -5.66 0.83
C ALA A 16 25.46 -6.31 2.21
N LYS A 17 24.44 -6.10 3.06
CA LYS A 17 24.37 -6.63 4.42
C LYS A 17 23.73 -8.01 4.56
N ARG A 18 23.41 -8.70 3.46
CA ARG A 18 22.81 -10.06 3.44
C ARG A 18 23.48 -11.08 4.37
N HIS A 19 24.80 -11.00 4.54
CA HIS A 19 25.54 -11.91 5.41
C HIS A 19 25.34 -11.59 6.90
N HIS A 20 25.18 -10.31 7.26
CA HIS A 20 24.84 -9.89 8.62
C HIS A 20 23.42 -10.31 9.00
N PHE A 21 22.50 -10.31 8.04
CA PHE A 21 21.15 -10.85 8.25
C PHE A 21 21.19 -12.35 8.57
N GLY A 22 21.98 -13.15 7.85
CA GLY A 22 22.11 -14.59 8.13
C GLY A 22 22.58 -14.88 9.56
N PHE A 23 23.57 -14.12 10.06
CA PHE A 23 24.03 -14.25 11.45
C PHE A 23 22.98 -13.77 12.47
N SER A 24 22.31 -12.65 12.19
CA SER A 24 21.26 -12.09 13.08
C SER A 24 20.04 -13.02 13.16
N VAL A 25 19.67 -13.65 12.05
CA VAL A 25 18.61 -14.67 12.00
C VAL A 25 18.96 -15.89 12.87
N ALA A 26 20.24 -16.29 12.95
CA ALA A 26 20.65 -17.36 13.85
C ALA A 26 20.42 -17.00 15.32
N ILE A 27 20.67 -15.73 15.71
CA ILE A 27 20.40 -15.23 17.07
C ILE A 27 18.90 -15.13 17.35
N ALA A 28 18.09 -14.80 16.34
CA ALA A 28 16.64 -14.67 16.43
C ALA A 28 15.89 -15.95 16.86
N TRP A 29 16.57 -17.10 16.88
CA TRP A 29 16.07 -18.32 17.52
C TRP A 29 15.92 -18.18 19.04
N THR A 30 16.61 -17.23 19.67
CA THR A 30 16.63 -17.02 21.12
C THR A 30 16.20 -15.62 21.54
N ASP A 31 16.57 -14.59 20.78
CA ASP A 31 16.14 -13.21 21.00
C ASP A 31 16.12 -12.47 19.65
N ASN A 32 14.98 -11.87 19.30
CA ASN A 32 14.81 -11.11 18.06
C ASN A 32 15.20 -9.64 18.20
N ARG A 33 15.40 -9.12 19.43
CA ARG A 33 15.74 -7.71 19.68
C ARG A 33 17.01 -7.24 18.97
N PRO A 34 18.12 -8.01 18.92
CA PRO A 34 19.31 -7.56 18.20
C PRO A 34 19.04 -7.35 16.71
N PHE A 35 18.21 -8.21 16.13
CA PHE A 35 17.84 -8.09 14.72
C PHE A 35 16.85 -6.94 14.49
N GLU A 36 15.89 -6.72 15.41
CA GLU A 36 15.01 -5.55 15.40
C GLU A 36 15.77 -4.24 15.47
N LEU A 37 16.74 -4.13 16.37
CA LEU A 37 17.60 -2.95 16.51
C LEU A 37 18.44 -2.73 15.25
N LEU A 38 18.97 -3.80 14.65
CA LEU A 38 19.68 -3.70 13.38
C LEU A 38 18.77 -3.17 12.27
N LEU A 39 17.56 -3.71 12.10
CA LEU A 39 16.62 -3.22 11.08
C LEU A 39 16.21 -1.78 11.34
N THR A 40 15.94 -1.42 12.60
CA THR A 40 15.59 -0.05 12.99
C THR A 40 16.73 0.91 12.69
N TYR A 41 17.97 0.53 13.00
CA TYR A 41 19.16 1.32 12.66
C TYR A 41 19.32 1.50 11.14
N LEU A 42 19.18 0.43 10.36
CA LEU A 42 19.31 0.48 8.91
C LEU A 42 18.20 1.30 8.23
N LEU A 43 17.01 1.31 8.80
CA LEU A 43 15.87 2.12 8.36
C LEU A 43 15.83 3.50 9.03
N GLN A 44 16.93 3.92 9.65
CA GLN A 44 17.12 5.24 10.27
C GLN A 44 16.07 5.60 11.34
N GLY A 45 15.47 4.60 11.99
CA GLY A 45 14.45 4.81 13.01
C GLY A 45 13.13 5.40 12.50
N LEU A 46 12.88 5.37 11.19
CA LEU A 46 11.65 5.90 10.60
C LEU A 46 10.42 5.08 11.04
N ASP A 47 9.28 5.74 11.23
CA ASP A 47 7.98 5.07 11.30
C ASP A 47 7.49 4.70 9.89
N LEU A 48 6.63 3.69 9.78
CA LEU A 48 5.96 3.34 8.52
C LEU A 48 5.21 4.53 7.90
N ASN A 49 4.65 5.42 8.73
CA ASN A 49 3.95 6.62 8.27
C ASN A 49 4.88 7.69 7.69
N ASP A 50 6.16 7.66 8.04
CA ASP A 50 7.16 8.64 7.59
C ASP A 50 7.83 8.22 6.27
N LEU A 51 7.47 7.06 5.74
CA LEU A 51 8.05 6.52 4.52
C LEU A 51 7.47 7.19 3.26
N GLU A 52 8.32 7.44 2.26
CA GLU A 52 7.91 8.08 1.00
C GLU A 52 6.84 7.27 0.25
N ILE A 53 6.96 5.95 0.28
CA ILE A 53 5.98 5.02 -0.27
C ILE A 53 5.25 4.37 0.91
N THR A 54 3.93 4.35 0.88
CA THR A 54 3.16 3.70 1.94
C THR A 54 3.51 2.22 2.03
N VAL A 55 3.92 1.76 3.20
CA VAL A 55 4.22 0.36 3.48
C VAL A 55 3.24 -0.19 4.49
N ILE A 56 2.53 -1.26 4.13
CA ILE A 56 1.68 -2.03 5.03
C ILE A 56 2.34 -3.38 5.27
N ALA A 57 2.81 -3.63 6.48
CA ALA A 57 3.38 -4.92 6.84
C ALA A 57 2.30 -5.88 7.33
N SER A 58 2.23 -7.09 6.79
CA SER A 58 1.35 -8.15 7.32
C SER A 58 2.08 -8.96 8.40
N ALA A 59 1.37 -9.29 9.46
CA ALA A 59 1.83 -10.18 10.52
C ALA A 59 0.67 -11.08 10.98
N ALA A 60 0.98 -12.22 11.59
CA ALA A 60 -0.02 -13.11 12.16
C ALA A 60 -0.10 -12.90 13.68
N ARG A 61 -1.29 -12.66 14.23
CA ARG A 61 -1.49 -12.55 15.68
C ARG A 61 -1.32 -13.93 16.32
N ALA A 62 -0.42 -14.04 17.28
CA ALA A 62 -0.14 -15.33 17.92
C ALA A 62 -1.31 -15.86 18.78
N ALA A 63 -2.25 -15.00 19.16
CA ALA A 63 -3.35 -15.36 20.05
C ALA A 63 -4.46 -16.16 19.34
N ASP A 64 -4.78 -15.81 18.10
CA ASP A 64 -5.92 -16.34 17.35
C ASP A 64 -5.58 -16.70 15.90
N GLY A 65 -4.38 -16.38 15.42
CA GLY A 65 -3.95 -16.64 14.05
C GLY A 65 -4.56 -15.69 13.03
N GLU A 66 -5.21 -14.60 13.43
CA GLU A 66 -5.72 -13.61 12.49
C GLU A 66 -4.60 -12.70 11.97
N THR A 67 -4.78 -12.17 10.77
CA THR A 67 -3.84 -11.22 10.17
C THR A 67 -3.96 -9.85 10.85
N ALA A 68 -2.82 -9.29 11.24
CA ALA A 68 -2.67 -7.90 11.62
C ALA A 68 -1.94 -7.15 10.50
N TYR A 69 -2.53 -6.06 10.04
CA TYR A 69 -1.88 -5.13 9.11
C TYR A 69 -1.31 -3.97 9.91
N LEU A 70 0.01 -3.77 9.82
CA LEU A 70 0.73 -2.69 10.46
C LEU A 70 0.96 -1.60 9.43
N SER A 71 0.25 -0.48 9.58
CA SER A 71 0.47 0.76 8.83
C SER A 71 1.20 1.83 9.65
N SER A 72 1.28 1.66 10.98
CA SER A 72 1.97 2.56 11.90
C SER A 72 2.81 1.77 12.91
N SER A 73 4.10 2.07 12.96
CA SER A 73 5.12 1.56 13.91
C SER A 73 6.50 1.86 13.34
N LEU A 74 7.55 1.75 14.16
CA LEU A 74 8.93 1.76 13.68
C LEU A 74 9.09 0.74 12.54
N ALA A 75 9.58 1.18 11.39
CA ALA A 75 9.65 0.36 10.19
C ALA A 75 10.50 -0.91 10.43
N GLY A 76 11.55 -0.83 11.23
CA GLY A 76 12.36 -1.99 11.64
C GLY A 76 11.57 -3.02 12.45
N GLN A 77 10.75 -2.55 13.39
CA GLN A 77 9.87 -3.38 14.20
C GLN A 77 8.76 -4.04 13.36
N ALA A 78 8.13 -3.30 12.44
CA ALA A 78 7.17 -3.86 11.50
C ALA A 78 7.77 -4.95 10.61
N CYS A 79 8.98 -4.70 10.08
CA CYS A 79 9.71 -5.70 9.29
C CYS A 79 9.99 -6.96 10.12
N MET A 80 10.41 -6.81 11.37
CA MET A 80 10.62 -7.94 12.27
C MET A 80 9.35 -8.72 12.55
N ALA A 81 8.25 -8.04 12.86
CA ALA A 81 6.96 -8.69 13.10
C ALA A 81 6.52 -9.51 11.88
N SER A 82 6.64 -8.93 10.68
CA SER A 82 6.28 -9.59 9.42
C SER A 82 7.15 -10.81 9.09
N GLY A 83 8.42 -10.84 9.49
CA GLY A 83 9.36 -11.94 9.23
C GLY A 83 9.64 -12.88 10.41
N SER A 84 8.89 -12.79 11.51
CA SER A 84 9.13 -13.60 12.72
C SER A 84 8.59 -15.03 12.60
N LEU A 85 9.25 -15.83 11.77
CA LEU A 85 8.83 -17.17 11.38
C LEU A 85 9.04 -18.20 12.51
N PRO A 86 8.00 -18.89 13.01
CA PRO A 86 8.18 -19.98 13.97
C PRO A 86 9.16 -21.06 13.44
N PRO A 87 10.12 -21.52 14.28
CA PRO A 87 10.16 -21.40 15.73
C PRO A 87 10.89 -20.15 16.29
N MET A 88 11.19 -19.13 15.48
CA MET A 88 11.86 -17.91 15.95
C MET A 88 11.01 -17.15 16.98
N VAL A 89 11.67 -16.26 17.74
CA VAL A 89 11.03 -15.44 18.76
C VAL A 89 10.03 -14.47 18.12
N PRO A 90 8.78 -14.40 18.64
CA PRO A 90 7.76 -13.45 18.17
C PRO A 90 8.18 -12.00 18.41
N THR A 91 7.75 -11.07 17.55
CA THR A 91 7.89 -9.63 17.81
C THR A 91 6.68 -9.11 18.57
N TYR A 92 6.92 -8.16 19.48
CA TYR A 92 5.86 -7.49 20.22
C TYR A 92 5.66 -6.08 19.66
N VAL A 93 4.47 -5.80 19.15
CA VAL A 93 4.08 -4.47 18.64
C VAL A 93 2.82 -4.07 19.38
N GLN A 94 2.83 -2.91 20.05
CA GLN A 94 1.67 -2.41 20.82
C GLN A 94 1.08 -3.47 21.79
N ASN A 95 1.94 -4.19 22.53
CA ASN A 95 1.57 -5.30 23.42
C ASN A 95 0.91 -6.51 22.74
N ARG A 96 0.94 -6.61 21.42
CA ARG A 96 0.47 -7.77 20.66
C ARG A 96 1.65 -8.64 20.29
N ARG A 97 1.53 -9.93 20.54
CA ARG A 97 2.51 -10.95 20.12
C ARG A 97 2.25 -11.31 18.67
N LEU A 98 3.20 -10.98 17.78
CA LEU A 98 3.09 -11.15 16.34
C LEU A 98 4.09 -12.18 15.82
N LEU A 99 3.65 -12.97 14.85
CA LEU A 99 4.40 -13.95 14.08
C LEU A 99 4.45 -13.52 12.62
N ASP A 100 5.24 -14.24 11.83
CA ASP A 100 5.36 -14.03 10.39
C ASP A 100 4.01 -13.93 9.68
N GLY A 101 3.86 -12.89 8.86
CA GLY A 101 2.62 -12.59 8.14
C GLY A 101 2.25 -13.66 7.12
N GLY A 102 3.24 -14.31 6.52
CA GLY A 102 3.04 -15.31 5.49
C GLY A 102 2.38 -16.59 5.99
N LEU A 103 2.32 -16.81 7.30
CA LEU A 103 1.50 -17.89 7.86
C LEU A 103 0.00 -17.70 7.60
N THR A 104 -0.43 -16.45 7.39
CA THR A 104 -1.85 -16.09 7.18
C THR A 104 -2.10 -15.49 5.81
N ARG A 105 -1.25 -14.56 5.37
CA ARG A 105 -1.37 -13.77 4.13
C ARG A 105 0.03 -13.46 3.59
N ASP A 106 0.60 -14.40 2.83
CA ASP A 106 1.95 -14.32 2.27
C ASP A 106 2.07 -13.30 1.14
N VAL A 107 1.00 -13.15 0.34
CA VAL A 107 0.88 -12.13 -0.70
C VAL A 107 -0.38 -11.31 -0.40
N PRO A 108 -0.30 -10.29 0.48
CA PRO A 108 -1.47 -9.62 1.05
C PRO A 108 -2.08 -8.59 0.09
N THR A 109 -2.64 -9.04 -1.03
CA THR A 109 -3.19 -8.15 -2.08
C THR A 109 -4.49 -7.49 -1.67
N ALA A 110 -5.33 -8.17 -0.89
CA ALA A 110 -6.63 -7.65 -0.44
C ALA A 110 -6.52 -6.35 0.39
N VAL A 111 -5.44 -6.18 1.16
CA VAL A 111 -5.23 -4.95 1.94
C VAL A 111 -4.91 -3.77 1.05
N LEU A 112 -4.28 -4.00 -0.11
CA LEU A 112 -3.95 -2.93 -1.06
C LEU A 112 -5.20 -2.40 -1.75
N THR A 113 -6.16 -3.27 -2.09
CA THR A 113 -7.48 -2.85 -2.57
C THR A 113 -8.16 -1.95 -1.55
N SER A 114 -8.10 -2.34 -0.27
CA SER A 114 -8.68 -1.55 0.84
C SER A 114 -7.94 -0.22 1.07
N ALA A 115 -6.66 -0.16 0.71
CA ALA A 115 -5.85 1.05 0.74
C ALA A 115 -6.04 1.95 -0.50
N GLY A 116 -6.93 1.58 -1.44
CA GLY A 116 -7.22 2.37 -2.63
C GLY A 116 -6.26 2.13 -3.80
N ALA A 117 -5.52 1.02 -3.81
CA ALA A 117 -4.70 0.67 -4.96
C ALA A 117 -5.57 0.28 -6.16
N GLU A 118 -5.35 0.92 -7.31
CA GLU A 118 -6.01 0.62 -8.58
C GLU A 118 -5.31 -0.48 -9.36
N LEU A 119 -4.00 -0.58 -9.22
CA LEU A 119 -3.16 -1.62 -9.83
C LEU A 119 -2.45 -2.40 -8.73
N ILE A 120 -2.68 -3.71 -8.70
CA ILE A 120 -2.11 -4.61 -7.70
C ILE A 120 -1.26 -5.67 -8.41
N ILE A 121 0.04 -5.59 -8.18
CA ILE A 121 1.02 -6.55 -8.68
C ILE A 121 1.43 -7.48 -7.52
N GLY A 122 0.98 -8.73 -7.59
CA GLY A 122 1.35 -9.79 -6.65
C GLY A 122 2.67 -10.44 -7.02
N VAL A 123 3.56 -10.62 -6.04
CA VAL A 123 4.84 -11.32 -6.24
C VAL A 123 4.94 -12.45 -5.22
N GLN A 124 4.98 -13.69 -5.71
CA GLN A 124 5.16 -14.90 -4.91
C GLN A 124 6.57 -15.48 -5.15
N PRO A 125 7.58 -15.09 -4.34
CA PRO A 125 8.96 -15.55 -4.50
C PRO A 125 9.16 -17.00 -4.03
N ILE A 126 8.20 -17.60 -3.33
CA ILE A 126 8.31 -18.94 -2.76
C ILE A 126 8.07 -19.99 -3.85
N PRO A 127 9.06 -20.83 -4.17
CA PRO A 127 8.95 -21.79 -5.26
C PRO A 127 8.00 -22.95 -4.91
N ARG A 128 7.49 -23.62 -5.94
CA ARG A 128 6.69 -24.84 -5.75
C ARG A 128 7.54 -25.93 -5.09
N VAL A 129 6.94 -26.62 -4.13
CA VAL A 129 7.59 -27.75 -3.48
C VAL A 129 7.55 -28.96 -4.41
N ASN A 130 8.72 -29.47 -4.81
CA ASN A 130 8.78 -30.67 -5.65
C ASN A 130 8.13 -31.87 -4.97
N PRO A 131 7.38 -32.73 -5.69
CA PRO A 131 6.95 -34.00 -5.14
C PRO A 131 8.16 -34.84 -4.72
N GLN A 132 8.12 -35.37 -3.50
CA GLN A 132 9.14 -36.32 -3.05
C GLN A 132 8.90 -37.67 -3.71
N ARG A 133 10.00 -38.40 -3.98
CA ARG A 133 9.90 -39.82 -4.33
C ARG A 133 9.26 -40.54 -3.15
N THR A 134 8.15 -41.23 -3.41
CA THR A 134 7.53 -42.12 -2.44
C THR A 134 8.54 -43.16 -1.98
N VAL A 135 8.82 -43.23 -0.69
CA VAL A 135 9.67 -44.27 -0.12
C VAL A 135 9.02 -45.63 -0.43
N PRO A 136 9.76 -46.61 -0.98
CA PRO A 136 9.18 -47.91 -1.28
C PRO A 136 8.53 -48.52 -0.04
N ARG A 137 7.26 -48.92 -0.17
CA ARG A 137 6.38 -49.38 0.92
C ARG A 137 6.92 -50.61 1.68
N LYS A 138 7.90 -51.31 1.10
CA LYS A 138 8.59 -52.47 1.67
C LYS A 138 10.10 -52.27 1.61
N LEU A 139 10.64 -51.45 2.50
CA LEU A 139 12.06 -51.55 2.82
C LEU A 139 12.26 -52.85 3.57
N LEU A 140 12.92 -53.83 2.93
CA LEU A 140 13.27 -55.11 3.53
C LEU A 140 14.47 -54.90 4.48
N VAL A 141 14.26 -54.06 5.50
CA VAL A 141 15.28 -53.70 6.48
C VAL A 141 14.94 -54.31 7.84
N PRO A 142 15.93 -54.80 8.60
CA PRO A 142 15.73 -55.29 9.96
C PRO A 142 14.97 -54.27 10.84
N PRO A 143 14.13 -54.72 11.81
CA PRO A 143 13.31 -53.83 12.65
C PRO A 143 14.08 -52.71 13.35
N ALA A 144 15.34 -52.95 13.76
CA ALA A 144 16.20 -51.95 14.39
C ALA A 144 16.59 -50.83 13.41
N LEU A 145 16.96 -51.18 12.18
CA LEU A 145 17.27 -50.23 11.11
C LEU A 145 16.01 -49.51 10.61
N ARG A 146 14.83 -50.15 10.70
CA ARG A 146 13.55 -49.51 10.42
C ARG A 146 13.27 -48.35 11.37
N LYS A 147 13.57 -48.49 12.67
CA LYS A 147 13.44 -47.38 13.64
C LYS A 147 14.35 -46.21 13.26
N LEU A 148 15.61 -46.45 12.90
CA LEU A 148 16.54 -45.40 12.45
C LEU A 148 16.08 -44.74 11.13
N ALA A 149 15.56 -45.52 10.18
CA ALA A 149 15.00 -45.00 8.94
C ALA A 149 13.73 -44.14 9.15
N VAL A 150 12.89 -44.50 10.15
CA VAL A 150 11.70 -43.72 10.54
C VAL A 150 12.06 -42.47 11.35
N VAL A 151 13.16 -42.50 12.08
CA VAL A 151 13.64 -41.39 12.92
C VAL A 151 14.46 -40.38 12.12
N ASN A 152 14.78 -40.64 10.84
CA ASN A 152 15.56 -39.78 9.92
C ASN A 152 15.39 -38.27 10.19
N TYR A 153 16.20 -37.73 11.10
CA TYR A 153 16.05 -36.40 11.64
C TYR A 153 16.33 -35.32 10.57
N PRO A 154 17.37 -35.46 9.73
CA PRO A 154 17.54 -34.57 8.59
C PRO A 154 16.33 -34.59 7.66
N GLY A 155 15.78 -35.77 7.35
CA GLY A 155 14.57 -35.90 6.54
C GLY A 155 13.39 -35.13 7.12
N ARG A 156 13.14 -35.26 8.43
CA ARG A 156 12.07 -34.52 9.12
C ARG A 156 12.28 -33.00 9.10
N MET A 157 13.52 -32.53 9.25
CA MET A 157 13.82 -31.10 9.13
C MET A 157 13.55 -30.58 7.71
N PHE A 158 13.90 -31.37 6.68
CA PHE A 158 13.53 -31.03 5.30
C PHE A 158 12.02 -31.07 5.07
N ASP A 159 11.31 -32.03 5.65
CA ASP A 159 9.85 -32.12 5.55
C ASP A 159 9.16 -30.95 6.25
N TYR A 160 9.67 -30.53 7.42
CA TYR A 160 9.23 -29.32 8.13
C TYR A 160 9.41 -28.09 7.25
N TYR A 161 10.62 -27.85 6.72
CA TYR A 161 10.88 -26.74 5.81
C TYR A 161 9.97 -26.75 4.57
N ARG A 162 9.75 -27.93 3.97
CA ARG A 162 8.83 -28.10 2.84
C ARG A 162 7.38 -27.78 3.21
N ALA A 163 6.93 -28.19 4.40
CA ALA A 163 5.60 -27.87 4.90
C ALA A 163 5.41 -26.35 5.05
N TYR A 164 6.43 -25.61 5.49
CA TYR A 164 6.39 -24.14 5.50
C TYR A 164 6.20 -23.56 4.11
N LEU A 165 7.02 -23.98 3.13
CA LEU A 165 6.87 -23.50 1.76
C LEU A 165 5.47 -23.81 1.19
N MET A 166 4.88 -24.97 1.53
CA MET A 166 3.51 -25.31 1.15
C MET A 166 2.49 -24.38 1.83
N LEU A 167 2.65 -24.14 3.13
CA LEU A 167 1.77 -23.28 3.93
C LEU A 167 1.77 -21.84 3.40
N PHE A 168 2.94 -21.26 3.20
CA PHE A 168 3.07 -19.90 2.65
C PHE A 168 2.43 -19.78 1.27
N ARG A 169 2.67 -20.76 0.39
CA ARG A 169 2.02 -20.76 -0.93
C ARG A 169 0.52 -20.91 -0.86
N GLN A 170 0.01 -21.69 0.10
CA GLN A 170 -1.44 -21.79 0.33
C GLN A 170 -2.01 -20.46 0.84
N ALA A 171 -1.31 -19.76 1.72
CA ALA A 171 -1.68 -18.45 2.22
C ALA A 171 -1.59 -17.35 1.15
N ALA A 172 -0.64 -17.44 0.20
CA ALA A 172 -0.63 -16.53 -0.95
C ALA A 172 -1.86 -16.75 -1.85
N ARG A 173 -2.19 -18.01 -2.13
CA ARG A 173 -3.31 -18.40 -3.01
C ARG A 173 -4.68 -17.93 -2.55
N SER A 174 -4.89 -17.73 -1.25
CA SER A 174 -6.16 -17.21 -0.77
C SER A 174 -6.41 -15.76 -1.21
N ASP A 175 -5.34 -15.03 -1.52
CA ASP A 175 -5.38 -13.60 -1.80
C ASP A 175 -5.13 -13.29 -3.28
N GLU A 176 -4.57 -14.23 -4.03
CA GLU A 176 -4.34 -14.11 -5.47
C GLU A 176 -5.50 -13.47 -6.26
N PRO A 177 -6.78 -13.77 -6.01
CA PRO A 177 -7.89 -13.16 -6.76
C PRO A 177 -8.00 -11.62 -6.68
N ASN A 178 -7.33 -10.97 -5.72
CA ASN A 178 -7.33 -9.51 -5.57
C ASN A 178 -6.16 -8.82 -6.30
N ALA A 179 -5.31 -9.57 -7.01
CA ALA A 179 -4.24 -9.00 -7.82
C ALA A 179 -4.61 -9.02 -9.31
N ASP A 180 -4.24 -7.96 -10.03
CA ASP A 180 -4.41 -7.87 -11.48
C ASP A 180 -3.39 -8.75 -12.21
N VAL A 181 -2.16 -8.80 -11.67
CA VAL A 181 -1.08 -9.62 -12.20
C VAL A 181 -0.31 -10.28 -11.06
N ILE A 182 0.03 -11.56 -11.24
CA ILE A 182 0.75 -12.35 -10.25
C ILE A 182 1.95 -13.01 -10.90
N TYR A 183 3.12 -12.81 -10.29
CA TYR A 183 4.34 -13.50 -10.67
C TYR A 183 4.72 -14.53 -9.63
N GLU A 184 4.83 -15.79 -10.05
CA GLU A 184 5.30 -16.87 -9.20
C GLU A 184 6.73 -17.29 -9.56
N ALA A 185 7.54 -17.63 -8.56
CA ALA A 185 8.81 -18.31 -8.80
C ALA A 185 8.58 -19.67 -9.50
N THR A 186 9.04 -19.80 -10.74
CA THR A 186 8.84 -20.98 -11.61
C THR A 186 9.83 -22.11 -11.37
N THR A 187 10.91 -21.87 -10.62
CA THR A 187 12.03 -22.80 -10.58
C THR A 187 11.71 -24.10 -9.84
N LYS A 188 12.26 -25.19 -10.39
CA LYS A 188 12.18 -26.53 -9.81
C LYS A 188 13.01 -26.71 -8.53
N HIS A 189 13.85 -25.76 -8.11
CA HIS A 189 14.74 -25.97 -6.98
C HIS A 189 14.45 -24.99 -5.85
N SER A 190 13.83 -25.51 -4.80
CA SER A 190 13.52 -24.81 -3.56
C SER A 190 14.77 -24.78 -2.67
N HIS A 191 15.60 -23.75 -2.81
CA HIS A 191 16.68 -23.47 -1.85
C HIS A 191 16.42 -22.14 -1.15
N ALA A 192 16.87 -22.05 0.10
CA ALA A 192 16.73 -20.89 0.99
C ALA A 192 17.36 -19.58 0.45
N SER A 193 18.04 -19.62 -0.71
CA SER A 193 18.50 -18.44 -1.45
C SER A 193 17.36 -17.76 -2.23
N LEU A 194 16.26 -17.43 -1.53
CA LEU A 194 15.06 -16.77 -2.07
C LEU A 194 15.37 -15.43 -2.77
N PHE A 195 16.44 -14.74 -2.36
CA PHE A 195 16.87 -13.47 -2.97
C PHE A 195 17.13 -13.54 -4.49
N LEU A 196 17.65 -14.67 -5.00
CA LEU A 196 17.89 -14.83 -6.43
C LEU A 196 16.59 -15.07 -7.22
N GLN A 197 15.57 -15.65 -6.58
CA GLN A 197 14.28 -15.88 -7.21
C GLN A 197 13.51 -14.57 -7.37
N ALA A 198 13.56 -13.69 -6.37
CA ALA A 198 12.95 -12.36 -6.46
C ALA A 198 13.50 -11.56 -7.66
N LYS A 199 14.83 -11.63 -7.90
CA LYS A 199 15.43 -10.99 -9.08
C LYS A 199 14.88 -11.55 -10.40
N ARG A 200 14.78 -12.88 -10.51
CA ARG A 200 14.23 -13.52 -11.72
C ARG A 200 12.77 -13.16 -11.95
N VAL A 201 11.97 -13.12 -10.89
CA VAL A 201 10.58 -12.69 -10.99
C VAL A 201 10.48 -11.25 -11.51
N ALA A 202 11.36 -10.35 -11.04
CA ALA A 202 11.42 -8.99 -11.58
C ALA A 202 11.83 -8.98 -13.06
N GLU A 203 12.84 -9.77 -13.46
CA GLU A 203 13.26 -9.92 -14.86
C GLU A 203 12.13 -10.48 -15.75
N ASP A 204 11.38 -11.49 -15.27
CA ASP A 204 10.23 -12.08 -15.95
C ASP A 204 9.05 -11.09 -16.06
N ALA A 205 8.92 -10.17 -15.10
CA ALA A 205 7.89 -9.13 -15.12
C ALA A 205 8.18 -8.05 -16.17
N VAL A 206 9.46 -7.71 -16.38
CA VAL A 206 9.88 -6.71 -17.38
C VAL A 206 9.49 -7.17 -18.78
N GLY A 207 8.57 -6.44 -19.42
CA GLY A 207 8.08 -6.74 -20.77
C GLY A 207 7.09 -7.92 -20.82
N SER A 208 6.53 -8.32 -19.67
CA SER A 208 5.47 -9.31 -19.68
C SER A 208 4.17 -8.69 -20.24
N PRO A 209 3.50 -9.35 -21.21
CA PRO A 209 2.25 -8.82 -21.78
C PRO A 209 1.11 -8.68 -20.77
N ALA A 210 1.19 -9.38 -19.63
CA ALA A 210 0.24 -9.26 -18.54
C ALA A 210 0.42 -7.93 -17.78
N LEU A 211 1.66 -7.53 -17.49
CA LEU A 211 1.94 -6.24 -16.86
C LEU A 211 1.55 -5.09 -17.77
N GLU A 212 1.95 -5.17 -19.04
CA GLU A 212 1.65 -4.13 -20.03
C GLU A 212 0.14 -3.88 -20.11
N ARG A 213 -0.66 -4.95 -20.23
CA ARG A 213 -2.12 -4.84 -20.22
C ARG A 213 -2.68 -4.25 -18.92
N ALA A 214 -2.22 -4.73 -17.76
CA ALA A 214 -2.72 -4.22 -16.49
C ALA A 214 -2.38 -2.73 -16.28
N VAL A 215 -1.20 -2.28 -16.73
CA VAL A 215 -0.79 -0.88 -16.72
C VAL A 215 -1.64 -0.06 -17.70
N GLU A 216 -1.90 -0.56 -18.90
CA GLU A 216 -2.76 0.09 -19.89
C GLU A 216 -4.19 0.25 -19.37
N ASP A 217 -4.77 -0.80 -18.78
CA ASP A 217 -6.11 -0.80 -18.20
C ASP A 217 -6.22 0.19 -17.04
N SER A 218 -5.24 0.19 -16.13
CA SER A 218 -5.18 1.14 -15.01
C SER A 218 -5.03 2.58 -15.49
N ALA A 219 -4.16 2.83 -16.47
CA ALA A 219 -4.00 4.17 -17.07
C ALA A 219 -5.27 4.63 -17.79
N ALA A 220 -6.02 3.71 -18.42
CA ALA A 220 -7.29 4.00 -19.05
C ALA A 220 -8.39 4.33 -18.02
N GLU A 221 -8.43 3.62 -16.89
CA GLU A 221 -9.32 3.95 -15.76
C GLU A 221 -8.98 5.32 -15.18
N TRP A 222 -7.71 5.59 -14.88
CA TRP A 222 -7.26 6.89 -14.37
C TRP A 222 -7.65 8.05 -15.31
N ARG A 223 -7.44 7.89 -16.62
CA ARG A 223 -7.90 8.88 -17.62
C ARG A 223 -9.41 9.06 -17.60
N ARG A 224 -10.19 7.98 -17.44
CA ARG A 224 -11.65 8.06 -17.30
C ARG A 224 -12.04 8.82 -16.04
N MET A 225 -11.36 8.59 -14.92
CA MET A 225 -11.56 9.34 -13.68
C MET A 225 -11.19 10.82 -13.85
N LEU A 226 -10.09 11.17 -14.52
CA LEU A 226 -9.74 12.57 -14.77
C LEU A 226 -10.75 13.30 -15.68
N LEU A 227 -11.34 12.59 -16.64
CA LEU A 227 -12.39 13.14 -17.50
C LEU A 227 -13.72 13.30 -16.77
N ARG A 228 -14.00 12.44 -15.77
CA ARG A 228 -15.21 12.44 -14.97
C ARG A 228 -14.88 12.22 -13.48
N PRO A 229 -14.27 13.20 -12.80
CA PRO A 229 -13.85 12.97 -11.43
C PRO A 229 -15.08 12.73 -10.56
N PRO A 230 -15.07 11.71 -9.69
CA PRO A 230 -16.12 11.54 -8.70
C PRO A 230 -16.24 12.84 -7.90
N GLY A 231 -17.46 13.37 -7.77
CA GLY A 231 -17.72 14.64 -7.09
C GLY A 231 -17.61 15.91 -7.96
N ARG A 232 -17.32 15.82 -9.27
CA ARG A 232 -17.37 17.00 -10.14
C ARG A 232 -18.79 17.52 -10.24
N ILE A 233 -19.01 18.76 -9.81
CA ILE A 233 -20.24 19.49 -10.05
C ILE A 233 -20.12 20.16 -11.42
N ILE A 234 -20.90 19.73 -12.40
CA ILE A 234 -20.98 20.36 -13.72
C ILE A 234 -22.13 21.36 -13.68
N LEU A 235 -21.82 22.64 -13.89
CA LEU A 235 -22.79 23.71 -14.13
C LEU A 235 -23.22 23.66 -15.60
N GLU A 236 -24.46 23.26 -15.85
CA GLU A 236 -25.05 23.36 -17.18
C GLU A 236 -25.51 24.81 -17.40
N GLN A 237 -24.73 25.59 -18.16
CA GLN A 237 -24.92 27.04 -18.34
C GLN A 237 -26.32 27.41 -18.86
N ASP A 238 -26.88 26.60 -19.75
CA ASP A 238 -28.16 26.89 -20.39
C ASP A 238 -29.37 26.60 -19.50
N SER A 239 -29.21 25.72 -18.50
CA SER A 239 -30.32 25.27 -17.64
C SER A 239 -30.19 25.74 -16.19
N GLY A 240 -29.03 26.27 -15.80
CA GLY A 240 -28.70 26.62 -14.42
C GLY A 240 -28.63 25.39 -13.50
N LYS A 241 -28.55 24.17 -14.03
CA LYS A 241 -28.53 22.95 -13.20
C LYS A 241 -27.11 22.56 -12.83
N PHE A 242 -26.96 22.10 -11.59
CA PHE A 242 -25.76 21.44 -11.10
C PHE A 242 -25.94 19.92 -11.28
N ILE A 243 -25.09 19.32 -12.11
CA ILE A 243 -25.00 17.88 -12.27
C ILE A 243 -23.82 17.41 -11.43
N LEU A 244 -24.06 16.74 -10.30
CA LEU A 244 -22.98 16.01 -9.63
C LEU A 244 -22.62 14.77 -10.47
N GLY A 245 -21.32 14.59 -10.70
CA GLY A 245 -20.76 13.39 -11.29
C GLY A 245 -21.33 12.14 -10.62
N ASN A 246 -21.78 11.20 -11.47
CA ASN A 246 -22.56 10.00 -11.14
C ASN A 246 -23.82 10.28 -10.30
N SER A 247 -24.81 10.84 -10.99
CA SER A 247 -26.26 10.54 -10.87
C SER A 247 -27.14 11.46 -10.02
N SER A 248 -26.62 12.53 -9.42
CA SER A 248 -27.47 13.43 -8.63
C SER A 248 -27.58 14.81 -9.29
N VAL A 249 -28.74 15.09 -9.89
CA VAL A 249 -29.10 16.44 -10.34
C VAL A 249 -29.72 17.17 -9.16
N ILE A 250 -29.11 18.26 -8.71
CA ILE A 250 -29.71 19.12 -7.67
C ILE A 250 -30.41 20.29 -8.38
N PRO A 251 -31.74 20.32 -8.44
CA PRO A 251 -32.47 21.45 -9.01
C PRO A 251 -32.35 22.68 -8.10
N LEU A 252 -32.04 23.84 -8.68
CA LEU A 252 -31.93 25.13 -7.97
C LEU A 252 -33.29 25.72 -7.54
N GLU A 253 -34.39 25.26 -8.11
CA GLU A 253 -35.72 25.75 -7.74
C GLU A 253 -36.22 25.12 -6.45
N GLY A 254 -35.92 25.75 -5.30
CA GLY A 254 -36.76 25.95 -4.11
C GLY A 254 -37.71 24.85 -3.58
N ARG A 255 -37.70 23.63 -4.11
CA ARG A 255 -38.54 22.51 -3.72
C ARG A 255 -37.71 21.59 -2.87
N ARG A 256 -38.09 21.49 -1.59
CA ARG A 256 -37.60 20.48 -0.66
C ARG A 256 -37.82 19.11 -1.28
N HIS A 257 -36.78 18.50 -1.81
CA HIS A 257 -36.76 17.05 -2.03
C HIS A 257 -36.53 16.40 -0.67
N ALA A 258 -37.55 15.69 -0.19
CA ALA A 258 -37.56 15.02 1.11
C ALA A 258 -36.51 13.89 1.23
N ASP A 259 -35.90 13.46 0.12
CA ASP A 259 -35.03 12.27 0.09
C ASP A 259 -33.52 12.57 -0.07
N SER A 260 -33.09 13.84 0.04
CA SER A 260 -31.67 14.20 0.03
C SER A 260 -31.07 14.19 1.45
N GLU A 261 -31.03 13.01 2.06
CA GLU A 261 -30.56 12.80 3.44
C GLU A 261 -29.03 12.71 3.60
N TRP A 262 -28.25 12.83 2.52
CA TRP A 262 -26.80 12.53 2.54
C TRP A 262 -25.89 13.71 2.17
N ILE A 263 -26.29 14.93 2.52
CA ILE A 263 -25.38 16.09 2.47
C ILE A 263 -25.29 16.64 3.90
N PRO A 264 -24.13 16.49 4.56
CA PRO A 264 -23.89 17.09 5.86
C PRO A 264 -24.26 18.59 5.84
N PRO A 265 -24.82 19.15 6.93
CA PRO A 265 -25.24 20.55 6.97
C PRO A 265 -24.13 21.54 6.56
N HIS A 266 -22.87 21.22 6.87
CA HIS A 266 -21.71 22.03 6.51
C HIS A 266 -21.46 22.06 4.99
N SER A 267 -21.62 20.94 4.29
CA SER A 267 -21.41 20.86 2.84
C SER A 267 -22.50 21.63 2.07
N ARG A 268 -23.73 21.71 2.60
CA ARG A 268 -24.79 22.59 2.04
C ARG A 268 -24.42 24.06 2.13
N ALA A 269 -23.85 24.50 3.24
CA ALA A 269 -23.43 25.90 3.41
C ALA A 269 -22.31 26.27 2.42
N ILE A 270 -21.34 25.37 2.22
CA ILE A 270 -20.24 25.54 1.27
C ILE A 270 -20.76 25.63 -0.16
N VAL A 271 -21.64 24.71 -0.57
CA VAL A 271 -22.24 24.73 -1.92
C VAL A 271 -23.06 26.01 -2.15
N HIS A 272 -23.80 26.47 -1.14
CA HIS A 272 -24.56 27.72 -1.22
C HIS A 272 -23.65 28.96 -1.32
N GLN A 273 -22.54 28.98 -0.57
CA GLN A 273 -21.57 30.08 -0.61
C GLN A 273 -20.81 30.13 -1.95
N ILE A 274 -20.42 28.97 -2.49
CA ILE A 274 -19.80 28.87 -3.82
C ILE A 274 -20.81 29.31 -4.90
N ALA A 275 -22.07 28.89 -4.81
CA ALA A 275 -23.11 29.30 -5.75
C ALA A 275 -23.38 30.82 -5.70
N GLU A 276 -23.46 31.41 -4.50
CA GLU A 276 -23.59 32.87 -4.34
C GLU A 276 -22.36 33.62 -4.85
N PHE A 277 -21.16 33.09 -4.64
CA PHE A 277 -19.91 33.69 -5.12
C PHE A 277 -19.87 33.72 -6.65
N VAL A 278 -20.21 32.61 -7.31
CA VAL A 278 -20.29 32.53 -8.78
C VAL A 278 -21.39 33.43 -9.34
N ALA A 279 -22.55 33.49 -8.68
CA ALA A 279 -23.66 34.35 -9.06
C ALA A 279 -23.34 35.85 -8.93
N ARG A 280 -22.54 36.24 -7.92
CA ARG A 280 -22.12 37.63 -7.70
C ARG A 280 -21.06 38.12 -8.68
N HIS A 281 -20.15 37.26 -9.10
CA HIS A 281 -18.97 37.71 -9.84
C HIS A 281 -19.07 37.56 -11.36
N GLY A 282 -19.94 36.70 -11.88
CA GLY A 282 -20.24 36.59 -13.32
C GLY A 282 -19.04 36.17 -14.20
N HIS A 283 -19.25 35.27 -15.17
CA HIS A 283 -18.23 34.85 -16.15
C HIS A 283 -16.85 34.50 -15.56
N ILE A 284 -16.80 33.61 -14.58
CA ILE A 284 -15.54 32.94 -14.24
C ILE A 284 -15.60 31.52 -14.80
N ASP A 285 -14.75 31.23 -15.80
CA ASP A 285 -14.52 29.89 -16.31
C ASP A 285 -13.68 29.11 -15.29
N LEU A 286 -14.32 28.72 -14.18
CA LEU A 286 -13.68 27.94 -13.12
C LEU A 286 -13.54 26.47 -13.56
N GLN A 287 -12.45 26.15 -14.25
CA GLN A 287 -11.92 24.79 -14.29
C GLN A 287 -11.19 24.40 -12.99
N ALA A 288 -11.66 24.86 -11.83
CA ALA A 288 -11.09 24.51 -10.54
C ALA A 288 -11.89 23.35 -9.90
N CYS A 289 -11.24 22.21 -9.69
CA CYS A 289 -11.78 21.15 -8.85
C CYS A 289 -11.54 21.53 -7.38
N LEU A 290 -12.60 21.92 -6.66
CA LEU A 290 -12.55 22.13 -5.21
C LEU A 290 -12.85 20.81 -4.52
N CYS A 291 -11.83 20.15 -3.96
CA CYS A 291 -11.99 19.06 -3.00
C CYS A 291 -11.86 19.65 -1.59
N VAL A 292 -12.95 19.70 -0.83
CA VAL A 292 -12.93 20.11 0.58
C VAL A 292 -12.96 18.85 1.46
N PRO A 293 -11.96 18.59 2.31
CA PRO A 293 -12.00 17.48 3.27
C PRO A 293 -13.16 17.62 4.27
N GLU A 294 -13.73 16.50 4.72
CA GLU A 294 -14.91 16.47 5.62
C GLU A 294 -14.67 17.09 7.03
N ASP A 295 -13.42 17.30 7.43
CA ASP A 295 -13.04 17.65 8.81
C ASP A 295 -12.57 19.12 8.99
N GLU A 296 -12.71 19.95 7.96
CA GLU A 296 -12.20 21.32 7.99
C GLU A 296 -13.17 22.31 8.64
N SER A 297 -12.70 23.08 9.64
CA SER A 297 -13.49 24.07 10.36
C SER A 297 -13.96 25.22 9.45
N GLU A 298 -15.16 25.74 9.69
CA GLU A 298 -15.76 26.89 8.98
C GLU A 298 -14.81 28.10 8.85
N ALA A 299 -13.97 28.36 9.86
CA ALA A 299 -12.97 29.43 9.84
C ALA A 299 -11.87 29.24 8.80
N LYS A 300 -11.45 28.00 8.51
CA LYS A 300 -10.48 27.72 7.45
C LYS A 300 -11.13 27.92 6.08
N ILE A 301 -12.35 27.44 5.89
CA ILE A 301 -13.11 27.63 4.64
C ILE A 301 -13.32 29.12 4.34
N GLN A 302 -13.63 29.93 5.35
CA GLN A 302 -13.78 31.37 5.17
C GLN A 302 -12.46 32.04 4.75
N ARG A 303 -11.34 31.61 5.34
CA ARG A 303 -10.01 32.07 4.95
C ARG A 303 -9.62 31.62 3.54
N TRP A 304 -10.08 30.46 3.10
CA TRP A 304 -9.93 29.98 1.73
C TRP A 304 -10.69 30.87 0.74
N LEU A 305 -11.93 31.23 1.05
CA LEU A 305 -12.74 32.12 0.21
C LEU A 305 -12.13 33.53 0.12
N GLU A 306 -11.59 34.07 1.22
CA GLU A 306 -10.86 35.33 1.22
C GLU A 306 -9.58 35.28 0.37
N LEU A 307 -8.86 34.14 0.38
CA LEU A 307 -7.67 33.93 -0.46
C LEU A 307 -8.02 33.82 -1.95
N LEU A 308 -9.13 33.15 -2.27
CA LEU A 308 -9.68 33.05 -3.63
C LEU A 308 -10.11 34.42 -4.17
N ASP A 309 -10.80 35.22 -3.36
CA ASP A 309 -11.22 36.59 -3.72
C ASP A 309 -10.00 37.49 -4.00
N GLN A 310 -8.90 37.31 -3.26
CA GLN A 310 -7.64 38.03 -3.48
C GLN A 310 -6.80 37.52 -4.68
N THR A 311 -7.09 36.34 -5.22
CA THR A 311 -6.29 35.71 -6.29
C THR A 311 -6.88 35.86 -7.69
N LEU A 312 -8.12 36.34 -7.81
CA LEU A 312 -8.79 36.52 -9.11
C LEU A 312 -8.33 37.76 -9.90
N ASP A 313 -7.38 38.54 -9.39
CA ASP A 313 -6.71 39.66 -10.09
C ASP A 313 -5.59 39.21 -11.08
N GLY A 314 -5.84 38.11 -11.81
CA GLY A 314 -5.04 37.67 -12.96
C GLY A 314 -4.14 36.44 -12.73
N GLU A 315 -4.20 35.48 -13.67
CA GLU A 315 -3.47 34.19 -13.64
C GLU A 315 -1.94 34.33 -13.50
N ASP A 316 -1.37 35.42 -14.01
CA ASP A 316 0.08 35.67 -14.03
C ASP A 316 0.64 35.97 -12.61
N CYS A 317 -0.24 36.18 -11.63
CA CYS A 317 0.09 36.47 -10.24
C CYS A 317 0.29 35.19 -9.39
N LEU A 318 -0.45 34.12 -9.69
CA LEU A 318 -0.46 32.89 -8.88
C LEU A 318 0.84 32.10 -8.96
N GLN A 319 1.39 31.91 -10.17
CA GLN A 319 2.67 31.21 -10.35
C GLN A 319 3.83 31.96 -9.69
N ARG A 320 3.89 33.30 -9.88
CA ARG A 320 4.95 34.14 -9.27
C ARG A 320 4.84 34.19 -7.75
N ARG A 321 3.61 34.13 -7.22
CA ARG A 321 3.36 34.09 -5.77
C ARG A 321 3.68 32.72 -5.19
N PHE A 322 3.29 31.63 -5.85
CA PHE A 322 3.72 30.27 -5.50
C PHE A 322 5.24 30.19 -5.40
N GLU A 323 5.96 30.63 -6.44
CA GLU A 323 7.43 30.61 -6.43
C GLU A 323 8.04 31.49 -5.33
N ARG A 324 7.46 32.67 -5.09
CA ARG A 324 7.92 33.59 -4.04
C ARG A 324 7.68 33.01 -2.64
N ASP A 325 6.52 32.42 -2.41
CA ASP A 325 6.10 31.92 -1.11
C ASP A 325 6.86 30.61 -0.80
N VAL A 326 7.03 29.71 -1.77
CA VAL A 326 7.85 28.50 -1.63
C VAL A 326 9.33 28.83 -1.40
N ARG A 327 9.86 29.91 -2.00
CA ARG A 327 11.23 30.38 -1.71
C ARG A 327 11.39 30.93 -0.30
N ARG A 328 10.34 31.49 0.28
CA ARG A 328 10.37 32.10 1.63
C ARG A 328 10.05 31.07 2.72
N ASP A 329 9.19 30.11 2.41
CA ASP A 329 8.71 29.11 3.33
C ASP A 329 8.49 27.77 2.58
N PRO A 330 9.35 26.76 2.80
CA PRO A 330 9.20 25.46 2.18
C PRO A 330 7.88 24.74 2.51
N GLU A 331 7.24 25.03 3.65
CA GLU A 331 5.94 24.44 4.02
C GLU A 331 4.80 24.99 3.15
N ALA A 332 4.93 26.19 2.59
CA ALA A 332 3.93 26.76 1.69
C ALA A 332 3.68 25.84 0.48
N ARG A 333 4.71 25.11 0.02
CA ARG A 333 4.57 24.14 -1.09
C ARG A 333 3.56 23.04 -0.77
N ARG A 334 3.60 22.52 0.46
CA ARG A 334 2.67 21.49 0.91
C ARG A 334 1.25 22.01 0.91
N VAL A 335 1.05 23.23 1.44
CA VAL A 335 -0.25 23.90 1.41
C VAL A 335 -0.74 24.05 -0.02
N TYR A 336 0.06 24.62 -0.94
CA TYR A 336 -0.35 24.78 -2.34
C TYR A 336 -0.66 23.45 -3.07
N LEU A 337 0.02 22.36 -2.73
CA LEU A 337 -0.28 21.02 -3.25
C LEU A 337 -1.58 20.44 -2.67
N GLU A 338 -1.84 20.66 -1.38
CA GLU A 338 -3.12 20.34 -0.73
C GLU A 338 -4.27 21.19 -1.32
N LEU A 339 -3.98 22.41 -1.79
CA LEU A 339 -4.90 23.30 -2.53
C LEU A 339 -5.14 22.85 -3.99
N GLY A 340 -4.48 21.80 -4.48
CA GLY A 340 -4.58 21.36 -5.88
C GLY A 340 -3.98 22.34 -6.90
N VAL A 341 -3.16 23.29 -6.47
CA VAL A 341 -2.47 24.24 -7.35
C VAL A 341 -1.23 23.54 -7.93
N ILE A 342 -1.41 22.92 -9.09
CA ILE A 342 -0.32 22.27 -9.83
C ILE A 342 0.32 23.32 -10.76
N PRO A 343 1.60 23.67 -10.58
CA PRO A 343 2.28 24.57 -11.51
C PRO A 343 2.27 23.95 -12.92
N ARG A 344 1.98 24.75 -13.95
CA ARG A 344 2.24 24.35 -15.33
C ARG A 344 3.75 24.14 -15.49
N ALA A 345 4.14 22.98 -16.00
CA ALA A 345 5.52 22.62 -16.33
C ALA A 345 6.03 23.40 -17.55
#